data_AF-A0A2A2KCV9-F1
#
_entry.id   AF-A0A2A2KCV9-F1
#
_cell.length_a   1.000
_cell.length_b   1.000
_cell.length_c   1.000
_cell.angle_alpha   90.00
_cell.angle_beta   90.00
_cell.angle_gamma   90.00
#
_symmetry.space_group_name_H-M   'P 1'
#
loop_
_entity.id
_entity.type
_entity.pdbx_description
1 polymer ?
#
loop_
_entity_poly.entity_id
_entity_poly.type
_entity_poly.pdbx_seq_one_letter_code
_entity_poly.pdbx_strand_id
1 'polypeptide(L)'
;MMTDIIAFNISCLLIFTFVDFQVDLMRVPRMSLLSITNLILFLCGCLSNALNTGYKSYKGYAILTVQPGSQKDMEILRKLDSMFEEPMDYLKEPHGLRDNGQILVSPENLPLVKVFLNDHRIPFTTKPIHIGPARHRRALRPTDPYQLSEIVTSYLSYDDQMQYLDKTAAAFPYTTQIKNIGTSTEGRAIKIIKIGFPSPTNQQKPIIWIDAGIHAREWISYSVALFFIQQVCKLLIFIFESMFS
;
A
#
# COMPACT_ATOMS: atom_id res chain seq x y z
N MET A 1 5.09 -12.71 34.97
CA MET A 1 5.92 -11.54 34.62
C MET A 1 6.45 -11.73 33.21
N MET A 2 5.66 -11.36 32.20
CA MET A 2 6.05 -11.08 30.81
C MET A 2 4.74 -10.77 30.08
N THR A 3 4.49 -9.51 29.80
CA THR A 3 3.36 -9.10 28.96
C THR A 3 3.92 -8.11 27.96
N ASP A 4 4.40 -8.65 26.84
CA ASP A 4 4.86 -7.85 25.72
C ASP A 4 3.67 -7.07 25.15
N ILE A 5 3.89 -5.78 24.89
CA ILE A 5 2.93 -4.96 24.17
C ILE A 5 3.24 -5.08 22.70
N ILE A 6 2.24 -5.41 21.87
CA ILE A 6 2.40 -5.40 20.43
C ILE A 6 1.69 -4.17 19.87
N ALA A 7 2.43 -3.32 19.17
CA ALA A 7 1.90 -2.15 18.47
C ALA A 7 1.92 -2.42 16.96
N PHE A 8 0.76 -2.38 16.30
CA PHE A 8 0.65 -2.55 14.85
C PHE A 8 0.47 -1.23 14.12
N ASN A 9 1.30 -0.94 13.12
CA ASN A 9 1.11 0.18 12.20
C ASN A 9 0.74 -0.33 10.81
N ILE A 10 -0.41 0.12 10.30
CA ILE A 10 -0.80 -0.06 8.89
C ILE A 10 -0.72 1.33 8.24
N SER A 11 0.40 1.65 7.61
CA SER A 11 0.63 2.92 6.92
C SER A 11 0.98 2.66 5.48
N CYS A 12 0.25 3.26 4.55
CA CYS A 12 0.64 3.34 3.16
C CYS A 12 0.95 4.81 2.83
N LEU A 13 2.17 5.09 2.37
CA LEU A 13 2.64 6.41 1.98
C LEU A 13 3.10 6.35 0.51
N LEU A 14 2.49 7.17 -0.35
CA LEU A 14 3.12 7.66 -1.57
C LEU A 14 3.37 9.16 -1.35
N ILE A 15 4.64 9.52 -1.37
CA ILE A 15 5.11 10.90 -1.35
C ILE A 15 5.05 11.39 -2.80
N PHE A 16 4.15 12.32 -3.10
CA PHE A 16 4.34 13.26 -4.19
C PHE A 16 4.18 14.67 -3.61
N THR A 17 5.28 15.40 -3.61
CA THR A 17 5.33 16.82 -3.29
C THR A 17 4.61 17.59 -4.37
N PHE A 18 3.53 18.29 -4.03
CA PHE A 18 3.10 19.46 -4.79
C PHE A 18 2.69 20.59 -3.82
N VAL A 19 3.24 21.76 -4.13
CA VAL A 19 3.21 23.00 -3.37
C VAL A 19 1.78 23.50 -3.20
N ASP A 20 1.40 23.85 -1.97
CA ASP A 20 0.15 24.53 -1.64
C ASP A 20 -0.01 25.83 -2.45
N PHE A 21 -1.04 25.88 -3.30
CA PHE A 21 -1.51 27.13 -3.90
C PHE A 21 -2.94 27.38 -3.41
N GLN A 22 -3.03 28.16 -2.34
CA GLN A 22 -4.29 28.56 -1.70
C GLN A 22 -4.89 29.73 -2.50
N VAL A 23 -5.93 29.46 -3.30
CA VAL A 23 -6.68 30.51 -4.01
C VAL A 23 -7.85 30.95 -3.15
N ASP A 24 -7.71 32.14 -2.56
CA ASP A 24 -8.79 32.86 -1.89
C ASP A 24 -9.90 33.23 -2.90
N LEU A 25 -11.06 32.58 -2.75
CA LEU A 25 -12.28 32.91 -3.49
C LEU A 25 -12.99 34.07 -2.81
N MET A 26 -12.64 35.33 -3.14
CA MET A 26 -13.55 36.46 -2.90
C MET A 26 -13.39 37.60 -3.93
N ARG A 27 -14.57 38.00 -4.47
CA ARG A 27 -14.88 39.13 -5.37
C ARG A 27 -14.53 38.96 -6.85
N VAL A 28 -15.53 38.56 -7.63
CA VAL A 28 -15.49 38.61 -9.11
C VAL A 28 -16.09 39.94 -9.59
N PRO A 29 -15.30 40.90 -10.14
CA PRO A 29 -15.85 42.07 -10.83
C PRO A 29 -16.40 41.66 -12.21
N ARG A 30 -17.25 42.49 -12.83
CA ARG A 30 -17.82 42.22 -14.17
C ARG A 30 -16.73 41.86 -15.19
N MET A 31 -16.65 40.57 -15.56
CA MET A 31 -15.63 40.02 -16.46
C MET A 31 -16.03 40.21 -17.94
N SER A 32 -15.04 40.48 -18.80
CA SER A 32 -15.23 40.54 -20.25
C SER A 32 -15.44 39.14 -20.85
N LEU A 33 -16.08 39.06 -22.02
CA LEU A 33 -16.43 37.80 -22.71
C LEU A 33 -15.21 36.87 -22.89
N LEU A 34 -14.03 37.45 -23.15
CA LEU A 34 -12.75 36.73 -23.33
C LEU A 34 -12.28 36.01 -22.05
N SER A 35 -12.58 36.57 -20.88
CA SER A 35 -12.18 35.99 -19.59
C SER A 35 -13.11 34.85 -19.19
N ILE A 36 -14.36 34.87 -19.67
CA ILE A 36 -15.33 33.78 -19.50
C ILE A 36 -14.94 32.60 -20.40
N THR A 37 -14.53 32.83 -21.65
CA THR A 37 -14.07 31.75 -22.54
C THR A 37 -12.81 31.06 -22.01
N ASN A 38 -11.85 31.82 -21.47
CA ASN A 38 -10.65 31.25 -20.84
C ASN A 38 -10.98 30.46 -19.56
N LEU A 39 -11.95 30.93 -18.77
CA LEU A 39 -12.42 30.20 -17.58
C LEU A 39 -13.15 28.90 -17.96
N ILE A 40 -13.95 28.91 -19.03
CA ILE A 40 -14.62 27.71 -19.55
C ILE A 40 -13.59 26.71 -20.10
N LEU A 41 -12.59 27.17 -20.85
CA LEU A 41 -11.49 26.33 -21.33
C LEU A 41 -10.69 25.72 -20.17
N PHE A 42 -10.42 26.51 -19.12
CA PHE A 42 -9.74 26.04 -17.91
C PHE A 42 -10.59 25.01 -17.15
N LEU A 43 -11.88 25.29 -16.95
CA LEU A 43 -12.82 24.37 -16.30
C LEU A 43 -13.01 23.08 -17.11
N CYS A 44 -13.08 23.15 -18.45
CA CYS A 44 -13.10 21.98 -19.32
C CYS A 44 -11.81 21.18 -19.22
N GLY A 45 -10.64 21.83 -19.19
CA GLY A 45 -9.35 21.17 -18.98
C GLY A 45 -9.26 20.46 -17.62
N CYS A 46 -9.73 21.10 -16.56
CA CYS A 46 -9.83 20.48 -15.23
C CYS A 46 -10.81 19.31 -15.21
N LEU A 47 -11.94 19.41 -15.92
CA LEU A 47 -12.94 18.34 -16.01
C LEU A 47 -12.41 17.14 -16.80
N SER A 48 -11.65 17.37 -17.89
CA SER A 48 -10.99 16.31 -18.66
C SER A 48 -9.96 15.54 -17.81
N ASN A 49 -9.22 16.24 -16.94
CA ASN A 49 -8.28 15.59 -16.01
C ASN A 49 -9.00 14.84 -14.87
N ALA A 50 -10.13 15.39 -14.39
CA ALA A 50 -10.95 14.74 -13.36
C ALA A 50 -11.68 13.47 -13.87
N LEU A 51 -11.98 13.39 -15.17
CA LEU A 51 -12.59 12.21 -15.79
C LEU A 51 -11.59 11.07 -16.05
N ASN A 52 -10.28 11.34 -15.96
CA ASN A 52 -9.26 10.33 -16.13
C ASN A 52 -8.95 9.61 -14.81
N THR A 53 -9.97 9.13 -14.11
CA THR A 53 -9.83 8.16 -13.00
C THR A 53 -9.60 6.74 -13.55
N GLY A 54 -8.85 6.63 -14.66
CA GLY A 54 -8.72 5.41 -15.44
C GLY A 54 -8.00 4.33 -14.63
N TYR A 55 -8.72 3.26 -14.31
CA TYR A 55 -8.11 2.05 -13.78
C TYR A 55 -6.97 1.62 -14.70
N LYS A 56 -5.73 1.56 -14.18
CA LYS A 56 -4.57 1.15 -14.97
C LYS A 56 -4.72 -0.33 -15.34
N SER A 57 -5.00 -0.59 -16.61
CA SER A 57 -5.07 -1.95 -17.13
C SER A 57 -3.68 -2.48 -17.39
N TYR A 58 -3.38 -3.66 -16.83
CA TYR A 58 -2.12 -4.38 -17.09
C TYR A 58 -2.26 -5.42 -18.21
N LYS A 59 -3.29 -5.31 -19.05
CA LYS A 59 -3.50 -6.25 -20.16
C LYS A 59 -2.32 -6.16 -21.13
N GLY A 60 -1.72 -7.31 -21.44
CA GLY A 60 -0.57 -7.39 -22.35
C GLY A 60 0.78 -7.08 -21.71
N TYR A 61 0.82 -6.74 -20.42
CA TYR A 61 2.09 -6.59 -19.70
C TYR A 61 2.78 -7.94 -19.54
N ALA A 62 4.10 -7.90 -19.43
CA ALA A 62 4.92 -9.07 -19.16
C ALA A 62 5.92 -8.78 -18.05
N ILE A 63 6.28 -9.83 -17.32
CA ILE A 63 7.36 -9.81 -16.34
C ILE A 63 8.61 -10.33 -17.06
N LEU A 64 9.64 -9.50 -17.11
CA LEU A 64 10.98 -9.91 -17.51
C LEU A 64 11.78 -10.27 -16.27
N THR A 65 12.23 -11.52 -16.19
CA THR A 65 13.18 -11.94 -15.15
C THR A 65 14.58 -11.87 -15.74
N VAL A 66 15.41 -10.98 -15.20
CA VAL A 66 16.81 -10.77 -15.61
C VAL A 66 17.75 -11.36 -14.57
N GLN A 67 18.89 -11.92 -15.00
CA GLN A 67 19.90 -12.42 -14.07
C GLN A 67 21.27 -11.80 -14.39
N PRO A 68 21.70 -10.77 -13.63
CA PRO A 68 23.03 -10.18 -13.79
C PRO A 68 24.13 -11.19 -13.45
N GLY A 69 25.09 -11.36 -14.35
CA GLY A 69 26.27 -12.19 -14.17
C GLY A 69 27.50 -11.42 -13.69
N SER A 70 27.52 -10.09 -13.89
CA SER A 70 28.62 -9.21 -13.54
C SER A 70 28.17 -7.88 -12.93
N GLN A 71 29.11 -7.16 -12.29
CA GLN A 71 28.86 -5.80 -11.78
C GLN A 71 28.55 -4.82 -12.91
N LYS A 72 29.13 -5.05 -14.10
CA LYS A 72 28.83 -4.26 -15.30
C LYS A 72 27.38 -4.42 -15.73
N ASP A 73 26.83 -5.64 -15.63
CA ASP A 73 25.42 -5.91 -15.97
C ASP A 73 24.50 -5.14 -15.01
N MET A 74 24.84 -5.08 -13.73
CA MET A 74 24.11 -4.28 -12.74
C MET A 74 24.09 -2.78 -13.09
N GLU A 75 25.22 -2.23 -13.54
CA GLU A 75 25.29 -0.85 -14.00
C GLU A 75 24.48 -0.61 -15.28
N ILE A 76 24.47 -1.58 -16.20
CA ILE A 76 23.66 -1.53 -17.43
C ILE A 76 22.17 -1.56 -17.09
N LEU A 77 21.74 -2.44 -16.17
CA LEU A 77 20.34 -2.52 -15.74
C LEU A 77 19.88 -1.22 -15.06
N ARG A 78 20.74 -0.53 -14.31
CA ARG A 78 20.43 0.80 -13.75
C ARG A 78 20.28 1.88 -14.82
N LYS A 79 21.00 1.75 -15.95
CA LYS A 79 20.88 2.68 -17.09
C LYS A 79 19.59 2.45 -17.88
N LEU A 80 19.01 1.25 -17.83
CA LEU A 80 17.76 0.94 -18.54
C LEU A 80 16.64 1.92 -18.15
N ASP A 81 16.54 2.27 -16.87
CA ASP A 81 15.54 3.24 -16.39
C ASP A 81 15.70 4.62 -17.00
N SER A 82 16.94 5.05 -17.24
CA SER A 82 17.22 6.34 -17.86
C SER A 82 16.87 6.43 -19.35
N MET A 83 16.50 5.30 -19.98
CA MET A 83 16.14 5.26 -21.41
C MET A 83 14.66 5.53 -21.67
N PHE A 84 13.82 5.52 -20.63
CA PHE A 84 12.38 5.70 -20.76
C PHE A 84 11.93 6.96 -20.01
N GLU A 85 10.85 7.59 -20.49
CA GLU A 85 10.27 8.79 -19.85
C GLU A 85 9.74 8.48 -18.45
N GLU A 86 9.24 7.26 -18.26
CA GLU A 86 8.74 6.75 -16.99
C GLU A 86 9.63 5.60 -16.51
N PRO A 87 10.03 5.59 -15.22
CA PRO A 87 10.84 4.52 -14.67
C PRO A 87 10.11 3.17 -14.75
N MET A 88 10.86 2.09 -15.00
CA MET A 88 10.26 0.75 -15.06
C MET A 88 9.87 0.29 -13.64
N ASP A 89 8.79 -0.49 -13.54
CA ASP A 89 8.34 -1.01 -12.25
C ASP A 89 9.07 -2.31 -11.92
N TYR A 90 10.01 -2.25 -10.97
CA TYR A 90 10.70 -3.42 -10.45
C TYR A 90 9.84 -4.09 -9.38
N LEU A 91 9.31 -5.26 -9.71
CA LEU A 91 8.65 -6.15 -8.74
C LEU A 91 9.68 -6.74 -7.76
N LYS A 92 10.91 -6.94 -8.25
CA LYS A 92 12.07 -7.33 -7.46
C LYS A 92 13.33 -6.73 -8.10
N GLU A 93 14.08 -5.98 -7.32
CA GLU A 93 15.40 -5.52 -7.75
C GLU A 93 16.44 -6.63 -7.54
N PRO A 94 17.40 -6.81 -8.46
CA PRO A 94 18.53 -7.69 -8.21
C PRO A 94 19.46 -7.05 -7.18
N HIS A 95 19.75 -7.73 -6.07
CA HIS A 95 20.61 -7.17 -5.01
C HIS A 95 22.08 -7.59 -5.10
N GLY A 96 22.42 -8.47 -6.03
CA GLY A 96 23.80 -8.92 -6.22
C GLY A 96 23.97 -9.89 -7.37
N LEU A 97 25.21 -10.33 -7.57
CA LEU A 97 25.55 -11.33 -8.57
C LEU A 97 24.81 -12.63 -8.25
N ARG A 98 24.18 -13.24 -9.25
CA ARG A 98 23.32 -14.46 -9.15
C ARG A 98 21.91 -14.25 -8.61
N ASP A 99 21.60 -13.09 -8.03
CA ASP A 99 20.21 -12.76 -7.71
C ASP A 99 19.48 -12.33 -8.98
N ASN A 100 18.19 -12.66 -9.11
CA ASN A 100 17.41 -12.27 -10.26
C ASN A 100 16.57 -11.02 -9.98
N GLY A 101 16.47 -10.15 -10.98
CA GLY A 101 15.55 -9.03 -10.99
C GLY A 101 14.27 -9.40 -11.74
N GLN A 102 13.14 -8.84 -11.32
CA GLN A 102 11.85 -8.97 -12.00
C GLN A 102 11.31 -7.58 -12.35
N ILE A 103 11.17 -7.33 -13.64
CA ILE A 103 10.77 -6.04 -14.20
C ILE A 103 9.41 -6.20 -14.84
N LEU A 104 8.44 -5.37 -14.47
CA LEU A 104 7.13 -5.28 -15.09
C LEU A 104 7.22 -4.33 -16.29
N VAL A 105 6.99 -4.86 -17.49
CA VAL A 105 7.17 -4.12 -18.73
C VAL A 105 5.86 -4.03 -19.51
N SER A 106 5.53 -2.82 -19.97
CA SER A 106 4.37 -2.55 -20.81
C SER A 106 4.52 -3.19 -22.20
N PRO A 107 3.42 -3.53 -22.90
CA PRO A 107 3.49 -4.11 -24.23
C PRO A 107 4.21 -3.22 -25.26
N GLU A 108 4.15 -1.89 -25.08
CA GLU A 108 4.80 -0.90 -25.94
C GLU A 108 6.32 -0.92 -25.80
N ASN A 109 6.83 -1.03 -24.57
CA ASN A 109 8.27 -1.02 -24.29
C ASN A 109 8.91 -2.40 -24.38
N LEU A 110 8.11 -3.47 -24.34
CA LEU A 110 8.59 -4.85 -24.31
C LEU A 110 9.57 -5.21 -25.44
N PRO A 111 9.34 -4.82 -26.72
CA PRO A 111 10.31 -5.08 -27.78
C PRO A 111 11.64 -4.36 -27.56
N LEU A 112 11.59 -3.08 -27.15
CA LEU A 112 12.77 -2.25 -26.92
C LEU A 112 13.63 -2.81 -25.79
N VAL A 113 13.02 -3.17 -24.67
CA VAL A 113 13.73 -3.74 -23.52
C VAL A 113 14.38 -5.08 -23.89
N LYS A 114 13.69 -5.93 -24.67
CA LYS A 114 14.26 -7.22 -25.12
C LYS A 114 15.48 -7.03 -26.02
N VAL A 115 15.44 -6.07 -26.95
CA VAL A 115 16.58 -5.74 -27.81
C VAL A 115 17.74 -5.26 -26.95
N PHE A 116 17.50 -4.32 -26.04
CA PHE A 116 18.53 -3.80 -25.14
C PHE A 116 19.22 -4.90 -24.32
N LEU A 117 18.45 -5.83 -23.73
CA LEU A 117 19.00 -6.93 -22.94
C LEU A 117 19.82 -7.90 -23.80
N ASN A 118 19.35 -8.19 -25.03
CA ASN A 118 20.08 -9.04 -25.97
C ASN A 118 21.41 -8.39 -26.42
N ASP A 119 21.40 -7.10 -26.74
CA ASP A 119 22.60 -6.36 -27.19
C ASP A 119 23.70 -6.38 -26.11
N HIS A 120 23.31 -6.31 -24.84
CA HIS A 120 24.22 -6.38 -23.71
C HIS A 120 24.50 -7.81 -23.22
N ARG A 121 23.96 -8.83 -23.91
CA ARG A 121 24.10 -10.27 -23.58
C ARG A 121 23.65 -10.62 -22.15
N ILE A 122 22.63 -9.92 -21.65
CA ILE A 122 22.04 -10.18 -20.34
C ILE A 122 20.97 -11.26 -20.50
N PRO A 123 21.10 -12.42 -19.83
CA PRO A 123 20.11 -13.47 -19.93
C PRO A 123 18.79 -13.04 -19.27
N PHE A 124 17.68 -13.28 -19.96
CA PHE A 124 16.35 -13.00 -19.44
C PHE A 124 15.33 -14.05 -19.83
N THR A 125 14.25 -14.12 -19.05
CA THR A 125 13.05 -14.91 -19.38
C THR A 125 11.83 -13.99 -19.36
N THR A 126 10.87 -14.26 -20.24
CA THR A 126 9.62 -13.49 -20.32
C THR A 126 8.46 -14.33 -19.81
N LYS A 127 7.68 -13.78 -18.88
CA LYS A 127 6.43 -14.38 -18.40
C LYS A 127 5.27 -13.42 -18.66
N PRO A 128 4.29 -13.77 -19.50
CA PRO A 128 3.11 -12.94 -19.70
C PRO A 128 2.30 -12.85 -18.39
N ILE A 129 1.71 -11.68 -18.14
CA ILE A 129 0.82 -11.51 -16.99
C ILE A 129 -0.58 -11.97 -17.39
N HIS A 130 -1.04 -13.02 -16.72
CA HIS A 130 -2.43 -13.40 -16.73
C HIS A 130 -3.10 -12.74 -15.53
N ILE A 131 -3.83 -11.66 -15.79
CA ILE A 131 -4.72 -11.07 -14.78
C ILE A 131 -5.90 -12.03 -14.65
N GLY A 132 -5.88 -12.87 -13.61
CA GLY A 132 -7.05 -13.65 -13.22
C GLY A 132 -8.21 -12.71 -12.84
N PRO A 133 -9.42 -13.23 -12.58
CA PRO A 133 -10.49 -12.40 -12.04
C PRO A 133 -9.96 -11.67 -10.81
N ALA A 134 -10.03 -10.33 -10.82
CA ALA A 134 -9.58 -9.53 -9.69
C ALA A 134 -10.25 -10.09 -8.42
N ARG A 135 -9.45 -10.46 -7.41
CA ARG A 135 -10.02 -10.75 -6.09
C ARG A 135 -10.81 -9.52 -5.71
N HIS A 136 -12.13 -9.67 -5.58
CA HIS A 136 -12.99 -8.54 -5.35
C HIS A 136 -12.56 -7.89 -4.05
N ARG A 137 -12.16 -6.62 -4.11
CA ARG A 137 -12.07 -5.77 -2.94
C ARG A 137 -13.49 -5.66 -2.41
N ARG A 138 -13.81 -6.40 -1.36
CA ARG A 138 -15.13 -6.33 -0.75
C ARG A 138 -15.15 -5.06 0.08
N ALA A 139 -15.99 -4.09 -0.29
CA ALA A 139 -16.42 -3.06 0.63
C ALA A 139 -17.44 -3.71 1.58
N LEU A 140 -17.08 -3.90 2.85
CA LEU A 140 -18.02 -4.47 3.81
C LEU A 140 -19.03 -3.41 4.21
N ARG A 141 -20.28 -3.83 4.45
CA ARG A 141 -21.27 -2.89 4.98
C ARG A 141 -20.93 -2.63 6.44
N PRO A 142 -21.12 -1.40 6.95
CA PRO A 142 -20.74 -1.07 8.33
C PRO A 142 -21.32 -2.00 9.40
N THR A 143 -22.49 -2.57 9.12
CA THR A 143 -23.27 -3.44 10.01
C THR A 143 -22.83 -4.91 10.01
N ASP A 144 -21.98 -5.34 9.08
CA ASP A 144 -21.62 -6.75 8.99
C ASP A 144 -20.65 -7.13 10.13
N PRO A 145 -20.89 -8.24 10.86
CA PRO A 145 -19.95 -8.74 11.85
C PRO A 145 -18.73 -9.32 11.12
N TYR A 146 -17.53 -8.82 11.43
CA TYR A 146 -16.31 -9.36 10.83
C TYR A 146 -16.08 -10.79 11.30
N GLN A 147 -15.98 -11.71 10.35
CA GLN A 147 -15.54 -13.06 10.65
C GLN A 147 -14.06 -13.21 10.33
N LEU A 148 -13.34 -14.00 11.14
CA LEU A 148 -11.92 -14.28 10.92
C LEU A 148 -11.67 -14.91 9.54
N SER A 149 -12.66 -15.65 9.02
CA SER A 149 -12.66 -16.20 7.66
C SER A 149 -12.55 -15.12 6.59
N GLU A 150 -13.10 -13.93 6.81
CA GLU A 150 -13.10 -12.84 5.81
C GLU A 150 -11.72 -12.21 5.63
N ILE A 151 -10.94 -12.07 6.72
CA ILE A 151 -9.55 -11.56 6.68
C ILE A 151 -8.63 -12.50 5.89
N VAL A 152 -8.90 -13.81 5.99
CA VAL A 152 -8.07 -14.87 5.38
C VAL A 152 -8.46 -15.12 3.93
N THR A 153 -9.73 -14.98 3.59
CA THR A 153 -10.25 -15.30 2.25
C THR A 153 -10.28 -14.11 1.30
N SER A 154 -10.27 -12.88 1.82
CA SER A 154 -10.45 -11.65 1.04
C SER A 154 -9.41 -10.59 1.39
N TYR A 155 -9.21 -9.62 0.48
CA TYR A 155 -8.42 -8.43 0.74
C TYR A 155 -9.36 -7.27 1.09
N LEU A 156 -9.17 -6.71 2.29
CA LEU A 156 -10.00 -5.65 2.83
C LEU A 156 -9.61 -4.27 2.29
N SER A 157 -10.59 -3.39 2.08
CA SER A 157 -10.31 -1.98 1.79
C SER A 157 -9.73 -1.26 3.01
N TYR A 158 -9.15 -0.07 2.84
CA TYR A 158 -8.64 0.70 3.97
C TYR A 158 -9.73 0.94 5.03
N ASP A 159 -10.93 1.34 4.61
CA ASP A 159 -12.04 1.62 5.54
C ASP A 159 -12.46 0.36 6.30
N ASP A 160 -12.48 -0.79 5.61
CA ASP A 160 -12.79 -2.07 6.25
C ASP A 160 -11.70 -2.49 7.25
N GLN A 161 -10.43 -2.23 6.94
CA GLN A 161 -9.33 -2.51 7.87
C GLN A 161 -9.44 -1.61 9.11
N MET A 162 -9.74 -0.32 8.94
CA MET A 162 -9.92 0.61 10.06
C MET A 162 -11.11 0.23 10.94
N GLN A 163 -12.24 -0.12 10.32
CA GLN A 163 -13.42 -0.57 11.05
C GLN A 163 -13.16 -1.92 11.75
N TYR A 164 -12.39 -2.81 11.13
CA TYR A 164 -11.96 -4.05 11.77
C TYR A 164 -11.14 -3.77 13.04
N LEU A 165 -10.17 -2.85 12.99
CA LEU A 165 -9.41 -2.45 14.18
C LEU A 165 -10.31 -1.88 15.28
N ASP A 166 -11.25 -1.00 14.93
CA ASP A 166 -12.18 -0.40 15.90
C ASP A 166 -13.08 -1.46 16.55
N LYS A 167 -13.62 -2.41 15.76
CA LYS A 167 -14.44 -3.52 16.27
C LYS A 167 -13.64 -4.50 17.12
N THR A 168 -12.39 -4.81 16.74
CA THR A 168 -11.49 -5.62 17.57
C THR A 168 -11.25 -4.92 18.90
N ALA A 169 -10.98 -3.61 18.91
CA ALA A 169 -10.78 -2.89 20.16
C ALA A 169 -12.02 -2.88 21.06
N ALA A 170 -13.20 -2.75 20.46
CA ALA A 170 -14.48 -2.84 21.18
C ALA A 170 -14.76 -4.24 21.75
N ALA A 171 -14.31 -5.30 21.08
CA ALA A 171 -14.46 -6.68 21.54
C ALA A 171 -13.47 -7.06 22.66
N PHE A 172 -12.31 -6.40 22.73
CA PHE A 172 -11.24 -6.68 23.69
C PHE A 172 -10.84 -5.44 24.51
N PRO A 173 -11.77 -4.73 25.18
CA PRO A 173 -11.53 -3.38 25.72
C PRO A 173 -10.50 -3.33 26.87
N TYR A 174 -10.29 -4.44 27.58
CA TYR A 174 -9.35 -4.51 28.70
C TYR A 174 -7.88 -4.72 28.27
N THR A 175 -7.67 -5.26 27.07
CA THR A 175 -6.34 -5.63 26.57
C THR A 175 -5.96 -4.88 25.30
N THR A 176 -6.83 -4.03 24.76
CA THR A 176 -6.56 -3.30 23.52
C THR A 176 -6.84 -1.80 23.66
N GLN A 177 -6.08 -1.00 22.92
CA GLN A 177 -6.28 0.44 22.84
C GLN A 177 -5.92 0.92 21.43
N ILE A 178 -6.85 1.61 20.77
CA ILE A 178 -6.59 2.30 19.51
C ILE A 178 -6.00 3.68 19.77
N LYS A 179 -5.01 4.06 18.97
CA LYS A 179 -4.48 5.44 18.94
C LYS A 179 -4.30 5.89 17.50
N ASN A 180 -4.65 7.15 17.23
CA ASN A 180 -4.24 7.80 15.99
C ASN A 180 -2.84 8.39 16.20
N ILE A 181 -1.88 8.02 15.35
CA ILE A 181 -0.49 8.50 15.46
C ILE A 181 -0.14 9.56 14.40
N GLY A 182 -1.04 9.82 13.46
CA GLY A 182 -0.84 10.82 12.43
C GLY A 182 -1.92 10.79 11.36
N THR A 183 -1.65 11.51 10.28
CA THR A 183 -2.52 11.60 9.11
C THR A 183 -1.66 11.45 7.86
N SER A 184 -2.16 10.72 6.87
CA SER A 184 -1.50 10.55 5.58
C SER A 184 -1.50 11.84 4.77
N THR A 185 -0.72 11.88 3.70
CA THR A 185 -0.67 12.98 2.72
C THR A 185 -2.05 13.28 2.13
N GLU A 186 -2.87 12.25 1.91
CA GLU A 186 -4.24 12.36 1.41
C GLU A 186 -5.29 12.56 2.52
N GLY A 187 -4.87 12.86 3.75
CA GLY A 187 -5.79 13.18 4.85
C GLY A 187 -6.40 11.98 5.58
N ARG A 188 -5.90 10.76 5.38
CA ARG A 188 -6.43 9.56 6.05
C ARG A 188 -5.76 9.31 7.39
N ALA A 189 -6.51 8.88 8.40
CA ALA A 189 -5.97 8.62 9.73
C ALA A 189 -4.97 7.44 9.72
N ILE A 190 -3.87 7.57 10.45
CA ILE A 190 -2.91 6.48 10.65
C ILE A 190 -3.09 5.95 12.06
N LYS A 191 -3.83 4.84 12.17
CA LYS A 191 -4.15 4.21 13.44
C LYS A 191 -3.12 3.13 13.80
N ILE A 192 -2.89 2.99 15.11
CA ILE A 192 -2.27 1.81 15.70
C ILE A 192 -3.24 1.14 16.66
N ILE A 193 -3.11 -0.18 16.82
CA ILE A 193 -3.68 -0.93 17.94
C ILE A 193 -2.55 -1.35 18.88
N LYS A 194 -2.68 -0.96 20.14
CA LYS A 194 -1.83 -1.40 21.25
C LYS A 194 -2.51 -2.58 21.93
N ILE A 195 -1.82 -3.71 22.04
CA ILE A 195 -2.36 -4.93 22.66
C ILE A 195 -1.51 -5.29 23.89
N GLY A 196 -2.15 -5.58 25.02
CA GLY A 196 -1.51 -6.04 26.25
C GLY A 196 -2.24 -5.58 27.51
N PHE A 197 -2.01 -6.28 28.63
CA PHE A 197 -2.63 -5.90 29.91
C PHE A 197 -2.13 -4.54 30.43
N PRO A 198 -2.95 -3.81 31.20
CA PRO A 198 -2.52 -2.63 31.93
C PRO A 198 -1.30 -2.92 32.81
N SER A 199 -0.39 -1.95 32.93
CA SER A 199 0.75 -2.08 33.86
C SER A 199 0.24 -1.83 35.29
N PRO A 200 0.34 -2.80 36.23
CA PRO A 200 -0.15 -2.61 37.59
C PRO A 200 0.60 -1.51 38.36
N THR A 201 1.86 -1.26 37.98
CA THR A 201 2.80 -0.40 38.71
C THR A 201 3.17 0.87 37.94
N ASN A 202 2.48 1.19 36.83
CA ASN A 202 2.88 2.24 35.88
C ASN A 202 4.33 2.13 35.36
N GLN A 203 4.99 0.98 35.56
CA GLN A 203 6.32 0.74 35.01
C GLN A 203 6.27 0.57 33.50
N GLN A 204 7.32 1.02 32.82
CA GLN A 204 7.51 0.79 31.40
C GLN A 204 7.61 -0.72 31.15
N LYS A 205 6.71 -1.20 30.28
CA LYS A 205 6.72 -2.57 29.80
C LYS A 205 7.55 -2.65 28.52
N PRO A 206 8.23 -3.78 28.26
CA PRO A 206 8.82 -4.00 26.95
C PRO A 206 7.74 -3.93 25.86
N ILE A 207 8.11 -3.35 24.71
CA ILE A 207 7.22 -3.13 23.57
C ILE A 207 7.85 -3.82 22.36
N ILE A 208 7.01 -4.57 21.65
CA ILE A 208 7.26 -5.10 20.32
C ILE A 208 6.48 -4.21 19.34
N TRP A 209 7.18 -3.63 18.39
CA TRP A 209 6.57 -2.88 17.30
C TRP A 209 6.52 -3.74 16.05
N ILE A 210 5.34 -3.80 15.42
CA ILE A 210 5.13 -4.50 14.16
C ILE A 210 4.45 -3.53 13.20
N ASP A 211 4.92 -3.44 11.97
CA ASP A 211 4.22 -2.70 10.93
C ASP A 211 3.91 -3.62 9.74
N ALA A 212 2.92 -3.22 8.96
CA ALA A 212 2.52 -3.90 7.74
C ALA A 212 2.05 -2.89 6.71
N GLY A 213 2.27 -3.22 5.44
CA GLY A 213 1.72 -2.44 4.34
C GLY A 213 2.42 -1.12 4.08
N ILE A 214 3.69 -0.97 4.49
CA ILE A 214 4.52 0.18 4.12
C ILE A 214 4.57 0.37 2.60
N HIS A 215 4.54 -0.75 1.86
CA HIS A 215 4.35 -0.78 0.41
C HIS A 215 2.90 -1.13 0.05
N ALA A 216 2.23 -0.23 -0.66
CA ALA A 216 0.81 -0.33 -1.05
C ALA A 216 0.43 -1.61 -1.77
N ARG A 217 1.34 -2.16 -2.57
CA ARG A 217 1.12 -3.32 -3.45
C ARG A 217 1.27 -4.66 -2.75
N GLU A 218 1.77 -4.67 -1.51
CA GLU A 218 2.04 -5.87 -0.73
C GLU A 218 0.82 -6.27 0.11
N TRP A 219 -0.32 -6.48 -0.56
CA TRP A 219 -1.63 -6.65 0.10
C TRP A 219 -1.70 -7.80 1.12
N ILE A 220 -0.84 -8.81 0.96
CA ILE A 220 -0.76 -9.93 1.91
C ILE A 220 -0.29 -9.49 3.30
N SER A 221 0.58 -8.48 3.38
CA SER A 221 1.12 -7.98 4.66
C SER A 221 0.01 -7.46 5.58
N TYR A 222 -0.93 -6.71 5.01
CA TYR A 222 -2.11 -6.20 5.73
C TYR A 222 -2.96 -7.33 6.30
N SER A 223 -3.30 -8.34 5.47
CA SER A 223 -4.10 -9.49 5.91
C SER A 223 -3.41 -10.28 7.02
N VAL A 224 -2.08 -10.47 6.93
CA VAL A 224 -1.29 -11.15 7.96
C VAL A 224 -1.28 -10.36 9.28
N ALA A 225 -1.12 -9.04 9.24
CA ALA A 225 -1.15 -8.19 10.43
C ALA A 225 -2.52 -8.25 11.13
N LEU A 226 -3.61 -8.14 10.37
CA LEU A 226 -4.97 -8.24 10.93
C LEU A 226 -5.25 -9.61 11.54
N PHE A 227 -4.82 -10.69 10.86
CA PHE A 227 -4.91 -12.04 11.40
C PHE A 227 -4.13 -12.17 12.70
N PHE A 228 -2.89 -11.66 12.74
CA PHE A 228 -2.03 -11.74 13.92
C PHE A 228 -2.64 -10.97 15.11
N ILE A 229 -3.17 -9.77 14.88
CA ILE A 229 -3.91 -8.99 15.90
C ILE A 229 -5.01 -9.85 16.53
N GLN A 230 -5.82 -10.52 15.71
CA GLN A 230 -6.89 -11.39 16.22
C GLN A 230 -6.34 -12.54 17.06
N GLN A 231 -5.29 -13.22 16.59
CA GLN A 231 -4.71 -14.36 17.31
C GLN A 231 -4.18 -13.94 18.68
N VAL A 232 -3.47 -12.82 18.76
CA VAL A 232 -2.94 -12.30 20.03
C VAL A 232 -4.08 -11.91 20.97
N CYS A 233 -5.12 -11.22 20.48
CA CYS A 233 -6.27 -10.85 21.31
C CYS A 233 -6.99 -12.08 21.90
N LYS A 234 -7.23 -13.11 21.07
CA LYS A 234 -7.83 -14.37 21.52
C LYS A 234 -6.96 -15.11 22.54
N LEU A 235 -5.65 -15.18 22.27
CA LEU A 235 -4.70 -15.82 23.18
C LEU A 235 -4.68 -15.14 24.55
N LEU A 236 -4.71 -13.81 24.60
CA LEU A 236 -4.72 -13.07 25.87
C LEU A 236 -6.00 -13.30 26.68
N ILE A 237 -7.18 -13.42 26.04
CA ILE A 237 -8.41 -13.82 26.75
C ILE A 237 -8.28 -15.22 27.31
N PHE A 238 -7.82 -16.18 26.49
CA PHE A 238 -7.67 -17.56 26.94
C PHE A 238 -6.72 -17.67 28.15
N ILE A 239 -5.59 -16.95 28.12
CA ILE A 239 -4.67 -16.88 29.25
C ILE A 239 -5.36 -16.26 30.47
N PHE A 240 -6.10 -15.16 30.29
CA PHE A 240 -6.83 -14.52 31.38
C PHE A 240 -7.84 -15.48 32.02
N GLU A 241 -8.71 -16.11 31.23
CA GLU A 241 -9.71 -17.08 31.73
C GLU A 241 -9.06 -18.26 32.45
N SER A 242 -7.95 -18.78 31.93
CA SER A 242 -7.21 -19.89 32.55
C SER A 242 -6.52 -19.51 33.88
N MET A 243 -6.27 -18.23 34.14
CA MET A 243 -5.66 -17.76 35.39
C MET A 243 -6.67 -17.62 36.53
N PHE A 244 -7.98 -17.57 36.24
CA PHE A 244 -9.05 -17.39 37.22
C PHE A 244 -10.00 -18.61 37.33
N SER A 245 -9.65 -19.73 36.70
CA SER A 245 -10.31 -21.04 36.79
C SER A 245 -9.51 -21.95 37.71
#